data_AF-A0A0C2FG40-F1
#
_entry.id   AF-A0A0C2FG40-F1
#
_cell.length_a   1.000
_cell.length_b   1.000
_cell.length_c   1.000
_cell.angle_alpha   90.00
_cell.angle_beta   90.00
_cell.angle_gamma   90.00
#
_symmetry.space_group_name_H-M   'P 1'
#
loop_
_entity.id
_entity.type
_entity.pdbx_description
1 polymer ?
#
loop_
_entity_poly.entity_id
_entity_poly.type
_entity_poly.pdbx_seq_one_letter_code
_entity_poly.pdbx_strand_id
1 'polypeptide(L)'
;MTDEVEVEDGLNQLQPVETDGNYDERAQKVKFNDLIDSKFGFDRYTGTAGRDAWLINFQPAELIEEQTKAIISAVDFYFIQGNGERFKISYPFRPYFYISASDGAEHQVASFLTKKYGGFLVVDIMDKEDLDLKNHLSGLKKTYLKLSFPSTSELAKVRRDLMPHIRKNKERVKKESQYCSYLAR
;
A
#
# COMPACT_ATOMS: atom_id res chain seq x y z
N MET A 1 5.93 -8.69 22.25
CA MET A 1 6.87 -9.65 21.61
C MET A 1 6.08 -10.55 20.67
N THR A 2 5.29 -9.93 19.78
CA THR A 2 4.28 -10.62 18.94
C THR A 2 4.08 -9.94 17.57
N ASP A 3 4.83 -8.89 17.23
CA ASP A 3 4.58 -8.10 16.01
C ASP A 3 5.41 -8.58 14.79
N GLU A 4 6.32 -9.52 14.97
CA GLU A 4 7.17 -10.03 13.86
C GLU A 4 6.50 -11.17 13.06
N VAL A 5 5.47 -11.82 13.61
CA VAL A 5 4.87 -13.02 12.98
C VAL A 5 3.79 -12.68 11.94
N GLU A 6 3.14 -11.51 12.01
CA GLU A 6 2.07 -11.15 11.06
C GLU A 6 2.59 -10.60 9.71
N VAL A 7 3.87 -10.21 9.63
CA VAL A 7 4.43 -9.59 8.41
C VAL A 7 4.85 -10.63 7.37
N GLU A 8 5.31 -11.80 7.80
CA GLU A 8 5.77 -12.87 6.90
C GLU A 8 4.62 -13.52 6.10
N ASP A 9 3.44 -13.66 6.70
CA ASP A 9 2.28 -14.30 6.05
C ASP A 9 1.71 -13.48 4.86
N GLY A 10 1.96 -12.17 4.82
CA GLY A 10 1.52 -11.27 3.75
C GLY A 10 2.45 -11.19 2.53
N LEU A 11 3.68 -11.71 2.64
CA LEU A 11 4.69 -11.70 1.57
C LEU A 11 4.57 -12.94 0.66
N ASN A 12 4.11 -14.07 1.19
CA ASN A 12 4.00 -15.36 0.49
C ASN A 12 2.89 -15.46 -0.58
N GLN A 13 2.18 -14.37 -0.88
CA GLN A 13 1.12 -14.34 -1.91
C GLN A 13 1.44 -13.50 -3.14
N LEU A 14 2.69 -13.05 -3.29
CA LEU A 14 3.09 -12.23 -4.43
C LEU A 14 3.46 -13.12 -5.61
N GLN A 15 2.57 -13.20 -6.61
CA GLN A 15 2.95 -13.70 -7.92
C GLN A 15 3.69 -12.60 -8.69
N PRO A 16 4.66 -12.96 -9.55
CA PRO A 16 5.27 -11.99 -10.44
C PRO A 16 4.16 -11.36 -11.29
N VAL A 17 4.08 -10.04 -11.27
CA VAL A 17 3.27 -9.31 -12.25
C VAL A 17 4.05 -9.33 -13.57
N GLU A 18 4.12 -10.49 -14.24
CA GLU A 18 4.80 -10.67 -15.54
C GLU A 18 4.11 -9.90 -16.69
N THR A 19 3.08 -9.10 -16.39
CA THR A 19 2.22 -8.42 -17.37
C THR A 19 2.15 -6.92 -17.16
N ASP A 20 3.26 -6.29 -16.81
CA ASP A 20 3.40 -4.84 -16.89
C ASP A 20 4.41 -4.51 -18.01
N GLY A 21 3.93 -3.91 -19.11
CA GLY A 21 4.80 -3.51 -20.24
C GLY A 21 5.87 -2.46 -19.88
N ASN A 22 5.86 -1.99 -18.63
CA ASN A 22 6.79 -1.03 -18.05
C ASN A 22 7.75 -1.68 -17.03
N TYR A 23 7.75 -3.01 -16.89
CA TYR A 23 8.59 -3.69 -15.90
C TYR A 23 10.08 -3.42 -16.14
N ASP A 24 10.54 -3.53 -17.39
CA ASP A 24 11.96 -3.39 -17.72
C ASP A 24 12.49 -1.97 -17.42
N GLU A 25 11.73 -0.93 -17.77
CA GLU A 25 12.13 0.45 -17.48
C GLU A 25 12.19 0.72 -15.96
N ARG A 26 11.21 0.20 -15.20
CA ARG A 26 11.20 0.29 -13.73
C ARG A 26 12.40 -0.45 -13.13
N ALA A 27 12.66 -1.68 -13.58
CA ALA A 27 13.77 -2.49 -13.11
C ALA A 27 15.13 -1.84 -13.43
N GLN A 28 15.27 -1.22 -14.61
CA GLN A 28 16.45 -0.44 -14.97
C GLN A 28 16.61 0.78 -14.06
N LYS A 29 15.52 1.49 -13.75
CA LYS A 29 15.54 2.64 -12.84
C LYS A 29 15.97 2.26 -11.43
N VAL A 30 15.48 1.13 -10.90
CA VAL A 30 15.89 0.61 -9.58
C VAL A 30 17.40 0.34 -9.56
N LYS A 31 17.90 -0.40 -10.56
CA LYS A 31 19.34 -0.70 -10.69
C LYS A 31 20.19 0.56 -10.84
N PHE A 32 19.71 1.52 -11.63
CA PHE A 32 20.40 2.78 -11.84
C PHE A 32 20.49 3.60 -10.55
N ASN A 33 19.39 3.71 -9.79
CA ASN A 33 19.38 4.42 -8.51
C ASN A 33 20.35 3.77 -7.51
N ASP A 34 20.33 2.43 -7.38
CA ASP A 34 21.25 1.70 -6.51
C ASP A 34 22.73 1.93 -6.89
N LEU A 35 23.03 1.97 -8.20
CA LEU A 35 24.37 2.28 -8.69
C LEU A 35 24.82 3.70 -8.33
N ILE A 36 23.91 4.68 -8.43
CA ILE A 36 24.21 6.06 -8.07
C ILE A 36 24.44 6.18 -6.56
N ASP A 37 23.59 5.58 -5.75
CA ASP A 37 23.72 5.59 -4.29
C ASP A 37 25.05 4.97 -3.83
N SER A 38 25.44 3.83 -4.40
CA SER A 38 26.73 3.19 -4.13
C SER A 38 27.92 4.10 -4.49
N LYS A 39 27.85 4.85 -5.61
CA LYS A 39 28.89 5.84 -5.96
C LYS A 39 29.03 6.96 -4.93
N PHE A 40 27.98 7.28 -4.18
CA PHE A 40 28.01 8.25 -3.09
C PHE A 40 28.34 7.63 -1.72
N GLY A 41 28.64 6.33 -1.68
CA GLY A 41 28.99 5.57 -0.48
C GLY A 41 27.77 5.04 0.30
N PHE A 42 26.58 5.03 -0.30
CA PHE A 42 25.36 4.51 0.32
C PHE A 42 25.06 3.09 -0.17
N ASP A 43 25.88 2.14 0.25
CA ASP A 43 25.63 0.73 0.01
C ASP A 43 24.50 0.23 0.91
N ARG A 44 23.68 -0.69 0.37
CA ARG A 44 22.55 -1.28 1.09
C ARG A 44 23.08 -2.20 2.18
N TYR A 45 22.75 -1.90 3.43
CA TYR A 45 23.07 -2.74 4.57
C TYR A 45 22.09 -3.91 4.67
N THR A 46 22.59 -5.14 4.65
CA THR A 46 21.83 -6.40 4.77
C THR A 46 22.21 -7.22 6.00
N GLY A 47 23.06 -6.67 6.88
CA GLY A 47 23.48 -7.36 8.09
C GLY A 47 22.41 -7.35 9.18
N THR A 48 22.55 -8.28 10.12
CA THR A 48 21.66 -8.42 11.29
C THR A 48 22.13 -7.64 12.51
N ALA A 49 23.34 -7.08 12.47
CA ALA A 49 23.91 -6.35 13.60
C ALA A 49 23.33 -4.92 13.65
N GLY A 50 22.91 -4.49 14.85
CA GLY A 50 22.52 -3.11 15.08
C GLY A 50 23.69 -2.16 14.81
N ARG A 51 23.40 -1.02 14.18
CA ARG A 51 24.36 0.07 13.95
C ARG A 51 23.81 1.37 14.49
N ASP A 52 24.61 2.06 15.30
CA ASP A 52 24.28 3.39 15.78
C ASP A 52 24.63 4.41 14.69
N ALA A 53 23.60 5.01 14.10
CA ALA A 53 23.76 5.94 12.98
C ALA A 53 22.65 7.01 12.96
N TRP A 54 22.98 8.14 12.34
CA TRP A 54 22.07 9.26 12.17
C TRP A 54 21.33 9.14 10.84
N LEU A 55 19.99 9.13 10.89
CA LEU A 55 19.16 9.22 9.69
C LEU A 55 19.27 10.63 9.10
N ILE A 56 19.76 10.74 7.87
CA ILE A 56 19.97 12.04 7.19
C ILE A 56 18.94 12.31 6.08
N ASN A 57 18.37 11.27 5.48
CA ASN A 57 17.37 11.40 4.43
C ASN A 57 16.55 10.10 4.32
N PHE A 58 15.35 10.20 3.77
CA PHE A 58 14.54 9.06 3.35
C PHE A 58 13.86 9.38 2.02
N GLN A 59 13.78 8.40 1.12
CA GLN A 59 13.18 8.57 -0.21
C GLN A 59 12.30 7.36 -0.56
N PRO A 60 11.13 7.57 -1.22
CA PRO A 60 10.37 6.47 -1.79
C PRO A 60 11.21 5.74 -2.84
N ALA A 61 11.24 4.42 -2.74
CA ALA A 61 12.02 3.55 -3.61
C ALA A 61 11.18 2.35 -4.08
N GLU A 62 11.74 1.61 -5.02
CA GLU A 62 11.23 0.31 -5.45
C GLU A 62 12.36 -0.71 -5.30
N LEU A 63 12.01 -1.93 -4.90
CA LEU A 63 12.92 -3.05 -4.80
C LEU A 63 12.43 -4.18 -5.70
N ILE A 64 13.37 -4.96 -6.22
CA ILE A 64 13.05 -6.19 -6.95
C ILE A 64 13.25 -7.35 -5.97
N GLU A 65 12.16 -8.03 -5.65
CA GLU A 65 12.19 -9.20 -4.78
C GLU A 65 12.92 -10.37 -5.47
N GLU A 66 13.83 -11.02 -4.75
CA GLU A 66 14.77 -11.96 -5.36
C GLU A 66 14.09 -13.23 -5.90
N GLN A 67 13.10 -13.73 -5.17
CA GLN A 67 12.39 -14.98 -5.46
C GLN A 67 11.31 -14.78 -6.53
N THR A 68 10.43 -13.79 -6.33
CA THR A 68 9.25 -13.56 -7.17
C THR A 68 9.58 -12.69 -8.38
N LYS A 69 10.73 -11.99 -8.38
CA LYS A 69 11.05 -10.90 -9.33
C LYS A 69 9.98 -9.80 -9.34
N ALA A 70 9.12 -9.73 -8.34
CA ALA A 70 8.13 -8.67 -8.24
C ALA A 70 8.79 -7.35 -7.85
N ILE A 71 8.31 -6.25 -8.42
CA ILE A 71 8.69 -4.91 -7.98
C ILE A 71 7.79 -4.53 -6.81
N ILE A 72 8.39 -4.33 -5.65
CA ILE A 72 7.72 -3.92 -4.42
C ILE A 72 8.11 -2.48 -4.07
N SER A 73 7.18 -1.73 -3.49
CA SER A 73 7.48 -0.41 -2.95
C SER A 73 8.30 -0.55 -1.66
N ALA A 74 9.25 0.36 -1.50
CA ALA A 74 10.10 0.44 -0.33
C ALA A 74 10.38 1.90 0.01
N VAL A 75 10.98 2.14 1.17
CA VAL A 75 11.58 3.42 1.52
C VAL A 75 13.06 3.19 1.75
N ASP A 76 13.89 3.93 1.02
CA ASP A 76 15.33 3.98 1.26
C ASP A 76 15.61 5.01 2.34
N PHE A 77 16.23 4.56 3.43
CA PHE A 77 16.70 5.36 4.55
C PHE A 77 18.22 5.48 4.49
N TYR A 78 18.72 6.71 4.50
CA TYR A 78 20.14 7.01 4.35
C TYR A 78 20.75 7.41 5.69
N PHE A 79 21.84 6.78 6.07
CA PHE A 79 22.46 6.93 7.39
C PHE A 79 23.93 7.35 7.32
N ILE A 80 24.38 8.07 8.36
CA ILE A 80 25.79 8.37 8.64
C ILE A 80 26.14 7.91 10.05
N GLN A 81 27.20 7.12 10.18
CA GLN A 81 27.74 6.66 11.47
C GLN A 81 28.71 7.69 12.07
N GLY A 82 28.99 7.59 13.38
CA GLY A 82 29.94 8.47 14.07
C GLY A 82 31.39 8.39 13.53
N ASN A 83 31.76 7.28 12.88
CA ASN A 83 33.06 7.09 12.22
C ASN A 83 33.11 7.71 10.80
N GLY A 84 32.01 8.32 10.33
CA GLY A 84 31.90 8.89 8.99
C GLY A 84 31.48 7.90 7.89
N GLU A 85 31.32 6.61 8.22
CA GLU A 85 30.78 5.62 7.30
C GLU A 85 29.32 5.91 6.97
N ARG A 86 28.93 5.58 5.74
CA ARG A 86 27.59 5.79 5.23
C ARG A 86 27.01 4.45 4.79
N PHE A 87 25.70 4.32 4.93
CA PHE A 87 24.98 3.16 4.43
C PHE A 87 23.52 3.54 4.22
N LYS A 88 22.80 2.71 3.47
CA LYS A 88 21.34 2.81 3.38
C LYS A 88 20.65 1.53 3.82
N ILE A 89 19.42 1.65 4.32
CA ILE A 89 18.52 0.53 4.58
C ILE A 89 17.29 0.73 3.71
N SER A 90 16.91 -0.31 2.99
CA SER A 90 15.66 -0.30 2.22
C SER A 90 14.60 -1.07 2.99
N TYR A 91 13.53 -0.39 3.39
CA TYR A 91 12.43 -1.01 4.12
C TYR A 91 11.25 -1.25 3.17
N PRO A 92 10.91 -2.50 2.84
CA PRO A 92 9.73 -2.82 2.06
C PRO A 92 8.46 -2.36 2.76
N PHE A 93 7.53 -1.79 2.01
CA PHE A 93 6.20 -1.49 2.53
C PHE A 93 5.14 -1.76 1.47
N ARG A 94 3.92 -2.07 1.91
CA ARG A 94 2.78 -2.24 1.01
C ARG A 94 1.93 -0.98 1.01
N PRO A 95 1.92 -0.18 -0.07
CA PRO A 95 1.00 0.94 -0.19
C PRO A 95 -0.44 0.47 -0.01
N TYR A 96 -1.29 1.28 0.62
CA TYR A 96 -2.69 0.91 0.83
C TYR A 96 -3.64 2.11 0.76
N PHE A 97 -4.91 1.84 0.51
CA PHE A 97 -6.00 2.78 0.76
C PHE A 97 -7.23 2.06 1.27
N TYR A 98 -8.16 2.83 1.85
CA TYR A 98 -9.41 2.31 2.38
C TYR A 98 -10.59 2.61 1.45
N ILE A 99 -11.54 1.69 1.39
CA ILE A 99 -12.85 1.92 0.79
C ILE A 99 -13.94 1.55 1.80
N SER A 100 -15.04 2.29 1.78
CA SER A 100 -16.26 1.94 2.51
C SER A 100 -17.23 1.22 1.58
N ALA A 101 -17.77 0.09 2.00
CA ALA A 101 -18.92 -0.53 1.35
C ALA A 101 -20.23 0.03 1.93
N SER A 102 -21.35 -0.35 1.34
CA SER A 102 -22.65 -0.23 2.00
C SER A 102 -22.72 -1.22 3.16
N ASP A 103 -23.40 -0.84 4.23
CA ASP A 103 -23.55 -1.66 5.43
C ASP A 103 -24.03 -3.08 5.08
N GLY A 104 -23.27 -4.09 5.49
CA GLY A 104 -23.57 -5.51 5.27
C GLY A 104 -23.08 -6.08 3.93
N ALA A 105 -22.47 -5.25 3.06
CA ALA A 105 -21.91 -5.68 1.77
C ALA A 105 -20.39 -5.86 1.80
N GLU A 106 -19.72 -5.66 2.94
CA GLU A 106 -18.26 -5.64 3.08
C GLU A 106 -17.63 -6.96 2.60
N HIS A 107 -18.15 -8.10 3.06
CA HIS A 107 -17.66 -9.42 2.67
C HIS A 107 -17.86 -9.69 1.17
N GLN A 108 -19.00 -9.29 0.60
CA GLN A 108 -19.28 -9.48 -0.83
C GLN A 108 -18.32 -8.66 -1.69
N VAL A 109 -18.07 -7.41 -1.30
CA VAL A 109 -17.12 -6.53 -1.97
C VAL A 109 -15.69 -7.07 -1.83
N ALA A 110 -15.30 -7.55 -0.64
CA ALA A 110 -13.99 -8.16 -0.42
C ALA A 110 -13.75 -9.37 -1.34
N SER A 111 -14.71 -10.30 -1.41
CA SER A 111 -14.63 -11.47 -2.29
C SER A 111 -14.57 -11.07 -3.77
N PHE A 112 -15.36 -10.07 -4.19
CA PHE A 112 -15.33 -9.56 -5.55
C PHE A 112 -13.97 -8.97 -5.92
N LEU A 113 -13.39 -8.13 -5.06
CA LEU A 113 -12.11 -7.48 -5.31
C LEU A 113 -10.96 -8.50 -5.34
N THR A 114 -10.97 -9.45 -4.42
CA THR A 114 -9.99 -10.55 -4.37
C THR A 114 -10.06 -11.40 -5.63
N LYS A 115 -11.26 -11.66 -6.16
CA LYS A 115 -11.44 -12.40 -7.41
C LYS A 115 -11.04 -11.59 -8.65
N LYS A 116 -11.33 -10.28 -8.68
CA LYS A 116 -11.06 -9.40 -9.83
C LYS A 116 -9.58 -9.05 -9.96
N TYR A 117 -8.92 -8.73 -8.85
CA TYR A 117 -7.51 -8.32 -8.81
C TYR A 117 -6.62 -9.39 -8.15
N GLY A 118 -7.08 -10.64 -8.17
CA GLY A 118 -6.35 -11.77 -7.61
C GLY A 118 -4.92 -11.81 -8.16
N GLY A 119 -3.97 -12.16 -7.28
CA GLY A 119 -2.54 -12.29 -7.61
C GLY A 119 -1.63 -11.27 -6.93
N PHE A 120 -2.11 -10.06 -6.63
CA PHE A 120 -1.29 -9.04 -5.95
C PHE A 120 -2.03 -8.21 -4.87
N LEU A 121 -3.36 -8.15 -4.93
CA LEU A 121 -4.17 -7.36 -3.99
C LEU A 121 -4.44 -8.16 -2.72
N VAL A 122 -4.10 -7.59 -1.57
CA VAL A 122 -4.49 -8.09 -0.25
C VAL A 122 -5.63 -7.22 0.28
N VAL A 123 -6.71 -7.84 0.74
CA VAL A 123 -7.93 -7.17 1.21
C VAL A 123 -8.23 -7.55 2.65
N ASP A 124 -8.18 -6.57 3.56
CA ASP A 124 -8.51 -6.76 4.98
C ASP A 124 -9.75 -5.95 5.35
N ILE A 125 -10.65 -6.54 6.12
CA ILE A 125 -11.80 -5.83 6.71
C ILE A 125 -11.37 -5.30 8.07
N MET A 126 -11.45 -3.98 8.28
CA MET A 126 -10.98 -3.31 9.49
C MET A 126 -11.97 -2.25 9.97
N ASP A 127 -12.16 -2.16 11.28
CA ASP A 127 -12.93 -1.08 11.89
C ASP A 127 -12.04 0.12 12.19
N LYS A 128 -12.46 1.30 11.72
CA LYS A 128 -11.78 2.58 11.95
C LYS A 128 -12.76 3.63 12.48
N GLU A 129 -12.22 4.58 13.24
CA GLU A 129 -12.98 5.74 13.68
C GLU A 129 -13.13 6.72 12.51
N ASP A 130 -14.38 7.11 12.25
CA ASP A 130 -14.73 8.08 11.22
C ASP A 130 -15.26 9.34 11.92
N LEU A 131 -14.42 10.37 12.00
CA LEU A 131 -14.72 11.63 12.69
C LEU A 131 -15.86 12.43 12.01
N ASP A 132 -16.22 12.10 10.77
CA ASP A 132 -17.32 12.74 10.06
C ASP A 132 -18.69 12.12 10.42
N LEU A 133 -18.72 10.99 11.15
CA LEU A 133 -19.97 10.39 11.62
C LEU A 133 -20.61 11.25 12.72
N LYS A 134 -21.94 11.41 12.65
CA LYS A 134 -22.71 12.25 13.59
C LYS A 134 -22.65 11.83 15.07
N ASN A 135 -22.03 10.69 15.39
CA ASN A 135 -21.86 10.16 16.75
C ASN A 135 -20.44 9.58 16.99
N HIS A 136 -19.40 10.12 16.34
CA HIS A 136 -18.03 9.58 16.45
C HIS A 136 -17.47 9.62 17.89
N LEU A 137 -17.92 10.55 18.73
CA LEU A 137 -17.53 10.64 20.14
C LEU A 137 -18.08 9.51 21.01
N SER A 138 -19.07 8.75 20.53
CA SER A 138 -19.64 7.60 21.23
C SER A 138 -18.80 6.32 21.07
N GLY A 139 -17.66 6.39 20.36
CA GLY A 139 -16.82 5.23 20.04
C GLY A 139 -17.35 4.38 18.88
N LEU A 140 -18.31 4.90 18.11
CA LEU A 140 -18.84 4.24 16.92
C LEU A 140 -17.75 4.14 15.85
N LYS A 141 -17.38 2.91 15.51
CA LYS A 141 -16.45 2.61 14.43
C LYS A 141 -17.21 2.28 13.16
N LYS A 142 -16.59 2.57 12.03
CA LYS A 142 -17.07 2.20 10.71
C LYS A 142 -16.16 1.14 10.13
N THR A 143 -16.77 0.15 9.51
CA THR A 143 -16.04 -0.91 8.83
C THR A 143 -15.55 -0.42 7.46
N TYR A 144 -14.26 -0.61 7.22
CA TYR A 144 -13.60 -0.29 5.96
C TYR A 144 -12.87 -1.52 5.42
N LEU A 145 -12.67 -1.53 4.10
CA LEU A 145 -11.82 -2.49 3.43
C LEU A 145 -10.46 -1.83 3.17
N LYS A 146 -9.39 -2.34 3.80
CA LYS A 146 -8.01 -1.97 3.53
C LYS A 146 -7.54 -2.75 2.31
N LEU A 147 -7.19 -2.04 1.25
CA LEU A 147 -6.63 -2.60 0.02
C LEU A 147 -5.14 -2.35 0.01
N SER A 148 -4.32 -3.40 0.08
CA SER A 148 -2.87 -3.33 0.15
C SER A 148 -2.22 -3.86 -1.14
N PHE A 149 -1.27 -3.11 -1.68
CA PHE A 149 -0.67 -3.30 -3.01
C PHE A 149 0.84 -3.60 -2.90
N PRO A 150 1.45 -4.27 -3.89
CA PRO A 150 2.91 -4.44 -3.92
C PRO A 150 3.64 -3.13 -4.21
N SER A 151 3.14 -2.30 -5.14
CA SER A 151 3.70 -0.97 -5.40
C SER A 151 2.67 0.13 -5.62
N THR A 152 3.13 1.38 -5.65
CA THR A 152 2.28 2.54 -5.94
C THR A 152 1.68 2.52 -7.35
N SER A 153 2.31 1.81 -8.28
CA SER A 153 1.85 1.66 -9.67
C SER A 153 0.56 0.83 -9.72
N GLU A 154 0.52 -0.32 -9.06
CA GLU A 154 -0.68 -1.17 -8.99
C GLU A 154 -1.79 -0.50 -8.19
N LEU A 155 -1.44 0.22 -7.11
CA LEU A 155 -2.38 1.07 -6.37
C LEU A 155 -3.06 2.07 -7.31
N ALA A 156 -2.29 2.81 -8.10
CA ALA A 156 -2.82 3.81 -9.03
C ALA A 156 -3.69 3.17 -10.13
N LYS A 157 -3.32 1.99 -10.62
CA LYS A 157 -4.09 1.21 -11.60
C LYS A 157 -5.46 0.83 -11.04
N VAL A 158 -5.50 0.22 -9.86
CA VAL A 158 -6.75 -0.20 -9.21
C VAL A 158 -7.60 1.01 -8.82
N ARG A 159 -6.99 2.09 -8.30
CA ARG A 159 -7.70 3.34 -8.00
C ARG A 159 -8.39 3.90 -9.25
N ARG A 160 -7.70 3.91 -10.40
CA ARG A 160 -8.26 4.42 -11.66
C ARG A 160 -9.44 3.58 -12.15
N ASP A 161 -9.36 2.26 -11.99
CA ASP A 161 -10.44 1.33 -12.36
C ASP A 161 -11.66 1.45 -11.43
N LEU A 162 -11.45 1.63 -10.11
CA LEU A 162 -12.55 1.77 -9.15
C LEU A 162 -13.24 3.13 -9.18
N MET A 163 -12.52 4.22 -9.53
CA MET A 163 -13.04 5.58 -9.42
C MET A 163 -14.35 5.85 -10.18
N PRO A 164 -14.53 5.39 -11.43
CA PRO A 164 -15.79 5.59 -12.17
C PRO A 164 -16.98 4.92 -11.50
N HIS A 165 -16.81 3.69 -10.98
CA HIS A 165 -17.85 2.96 -10.26
C HIS A 165 -18.23 3.68 -8.97
N ILE A 166 -17.24 4.15 -8.21
CA ILE A 166 -17.46 4.91 -6.98
C ILE A 166 -18.23 6.21 -7.27
N ARG A 167 -17.85 6.96 -8.32
CA ARG A 167 -18.52 8.20 -8.72
C ARG A 167 -19.99 7.96 -9.07
N LYS A 168 -20.27 6.95 -9.91
CA LYS A 168 -21.64 6.57 -10.30
C LYS A 168 -22.49 6.18 -9.08
N ASN A 169 -21.92 5.41 -8.15
CA ASN A 169 -22.61 4.99 -6.93
C ASN A 169 -22.90 6.18 -6.00
N LYS A 170 -21.95 7.11 -5.83
CA LYS A 170 -22.16 8.33 -5.03
C LYS A 170 -23.28 9.20 -5.60
N GLU A 171 -23.33 9.37 -6.92
CA GLU A 171 -24.40 10.13 -7.57
C GLU A 171 -25.77 9.46 -7.39
N ARG A 172 -25.84 8.13 -7.50
CA ARG A 172 -27.08 7.37 -7.26
C ARG A 172 -27.59 7.56 -5.84
N VAL A 173 -26.73 7.37 -4.83
CA VAL A 173 -27.11 7.53 -3.42
C VAL A 173 -27.56 8.97 -3.13
N LYS A 174 -26.90 9.97 -3.73
CA LYS A 174 -27.32 11.38 -3.60
C LYS A 174 -28.73 11.61 -4.14
N LYS A 175 -29.05 11.05 -5.32
CA LYS A 175 -30.40 11.16 -5.92
C LYS A 175 -31.47 10.45 -5.09
N GLU A 176 -31.17 9.25 -4.60
CA GLU A 176 -32.07 8.48 -3.72
C GLU A 176 -32.34 9.23 -2.41
N SER A 177 -31.30 9.77 -1.78
CA SER A 177 -31.44 10.58 -0.56
C SER A 177 -32.28 11.85 -0.80
N GLN A 178 -32.09 12.54 -1.93
CA GLN A 178 -32.92 13.69 -2.31
C GLN A 178 -34.38 13.28 -2.51
N TYR A 179 -34.64 12.18 -3.23
CA TYR A 179 -36.00 11.68 -3.44
C TYR A 179 -36.70 11.33 -2.12
N CYS A 180 -36.04 10.59 -1.23
CA CYS A 180 -36.57 10.29 0.10
C CYS A 180 -36.88 11.56 0.90
N SER A 181 -36.06 12.61 0.79
CA SER A 181 -36.32 13.88 1.46
C SER A 181 -37.55 14.62 0.92
N TYR A 182 -37.87 14.47 -0.36
CA TYR A 182 -39.07 15.04 -0.95
C TYR A 182 -40.34 14.30 -0.54
N LEU A 183 -40.27 12.98 -0.36
CA LEU A 183 -41.41 12.16 0.11
C LEU A 183 -41.68 12.27 1.62
N ALA A 184 -40.68 12.68 2.39
CA ALA A 184 -40.82 12.88 3.84
C ALA A 184 -41.42 14.24 4.23
N ARG A 185 -41.82 15.06 3.24
CA ARG A 185 -42.58 16.30 3.41
C ARG A 185 -44.04 16.07 3.07
#